data_AF-A0A3G6JJE4-F1
#
_entry.id   AF-A0A3G6JJE4-F1
#
_cell.length_a   1.000
_cell.length_b   1.000
_cell.length_c   1.000
_cell.angle_alpha   90.00
_cell.angle_beta   90.00
_cell.angle_gamma   90.00
#
_symmetry.space_group_name_H-M   'P 1'
#
loop_
_entity.id
_entity.type
_entity.pdbx_description
1 polymer ?
#
loop_
_entity_poly.entity_id
_entity_poly.type
_entity_poly.pdbx_seq_one_letter_code
_entity_poly.pdbx_strand_id
1 'polypeptide(L)'
;MVKHSLNKLLVLLGLLALFWTYPVAAESYSDLYIKITDATTAVQNKDQAKAKELVAEIKTDFETKENHDSKAGKKVSKALDINGDVTEEDLTSISSALLKFEKEQNPVDLDAEKEKLETHFNPYFKNLQDAITAKDLAETRKTYGELNNAWTRNEAVVRDHSTAYYGKIETAISLLRSSIETEPTDFTSIQSSYDDLKGGIDDFIKGVPLDSTSSSLTLKDGIKLLEKALSQFQAGDEKTAAASMKKFITIWPTIEDDVSTTNPSLYASVESETPVIMVKGKEKAYRDKMQALITDLSAIDTSASYNAFDAMLILLREGFEALLIVMALVTTLKAAKMRKGLKWVYGGAVAGVLASAVIAVILQVVFPAVTSGANREIIEGCVGIFAVAMMILIGIWLHSKSSVKQWNDFMDHQMKTVTATGSFVSMFALSFLAVFREGAETILFYVGIIPRITTANFLIGIGSAIAVLVIIAVAMTKASHYIKPHRIFFILTWLIYALAFKMLGVSIHALQLTNMMSNHLISGFPTIDWAGIYPSWEVLIPQLIFIVIIAFVTVKQHGKK
;
A
#
# COMPACT_ATOMS: atom_id res chain seq x y z
N MET A 1 -15.47 69.61 34.35
CA MET A 1 -14.02 69.38 34.15
C MET A 1 -13.58 67.92 34.34
N VAL A 2 -14.29 67.09 35.12
CA VAL A 2 -13.88 65.69 35.44
C VAL A 2 -14.09 64.68 34.29
N LYS A 3 -15.09 64.85 33.43
CA LYS A 3 -15.32 63.93 32.29
C LYS A 3 -14.23 63.99 31.21
N HIS A 4 -13.58 65.15 31.03
CA HIS A 4 -12.62 65.31 29.95
C HIS A 4 -11.21 64.79 30.31
N SER A 5 -10.87 64.76 31.61
CA SER A 5 -9.63 64.12 32.10
C SER A 5 -9.76 62.59 32.16
N LEU A 6 -10.95 62.06 32.48
CA LEU A 6 -11.20 60.61 32.50
C LEU A 6 -11.09 59.97 31.10
N ASN A 7 -11.61 60.63 30.06
CA ASN A 7 -11.50 60.15 28.68
C ASN A 7 -10.06 60.18 28.17
N LYS A 8 -9.24 61.15 28.59
CA LYS A 8 -7.82 61.19 28.22
C LYS A 8 -7.00 60.10 28.91
N LEU A 9 -7.33 59.76 30.16
CA LEU A 9 -6.69 58.65 30.89
C LEU A 9 -7.06 57.28 30.29
N LEU A 10 -8.32 57.10 29.88
CA LEU A 10 -8.80 55.87 29.21
C LEU A 10 -8.20 55.68 27.81
N VAL A 11 -8.01 56.77 27.06
CA VAL A 11 -7.32 56.71 25.75
C VAL A 11 -5.82 56.45 25.93
N LEU A 12 -5.18 56.97 26.98
CA LEU A 12 -3.79 56.65 27.30
C LEU A 12 -3.60 55.20 27.76
N LEU A 13 -4.53 54.66 28.57
CA LEU A 13 -4.55 53.25 28.98
C LEU A 13 -4.84 52.31 27.80
N GLY A 14 -5.72 52.72 26.87
CA GLY A 14 -5.97 51.99 25.62
C GLY A 14 -4.79 52.01 24.65
N LEU A 15 -4.03 53.12 24.59
CA LEU A 15 -2.80 53.21 23.80
C LEU A 15 -1.63 52.45 24.44
N LEU A 16 -1.54 52.40 25.77
CA LEU A 16 -0.58 51.53 26.48
C LEU A 16 -0.92 50.04 26.33
N ALA A 17 -2.21 49.68 26.22
CA ALA A 17 -2.63 48.31 25.92
C ALA A 17 -2.26 47.86 24.49
N LEU A 18 -2.18 48.79 23.53
CA LEU A 18 -1.69 48.52 22.17
C LEU A 18 -0.18 48.29 22.08
N PHE A 19 0.59 48.68 23.11
CA PHE A 19 2.01 48.35 23.23
C PHE A 19 2.29 47.05 24.00
N TRP A 20 1.25 46.36 24.47
CA TRP A 20 1.40 45.07 25.18
C TRP A 20 1.01 43.84 24.36
N THR A 21 0.50 44.01 23.14
CA THR A 21 0.39 42.90 22.19
C THR A 21 1.74 42.69 21.54
N TYR A 22 2.59 41.90 22.19
CA TYR A 22 3.70 41.27 21.48
C TYR A 22 3.10 40.41 20.36
N PRO A 23 3.52 40.57 19.09
CA PRO A 23 3.23 39.55 18.11
C PRO A 23 3.88 38.27 18.64
N VAL A 24 3.09 37.22 18.86
CA VAL A 24 3.62 35.88 19.10
C VAL A 24 4.32 35.50 17.81
N ALA A 25 5.63 35.73 17.74
CA ALA A 25 6.45 35.14 16.70
C ALA A 25 6.29 33.63 16.83
N ALA A 26 6.00 32.95 15.71
CA ALA A 26 5.94 31.49 15.69
C ALA A 26 7.21 30.94 16.36
N GLU A 27 7.06 30.16 17.43
CA GLU A 27 8.21 29.53 18.07
C GLU A 27 8.82 28.55 17.08
N SER A 28 10.08 28.79 16.70
CA SER A 28 10.84 27.85 15.87
C SER A 28 11.43 26.78 16.77
N TYR A 29 11.10 25.51 16.50
CA TYR A 29 11.68 24.36 17.19
C TYR A 29 12.86 23.75 16.41
N SER A 30 13.40 24.47 15.41
CA SER A 30 14.48 24.05 14.52
C SER A 30 15.73 23.57 15.27
N ASP A 31 16.10 24.22 16.36
CA ASP A 31 17.25 23.84 17.20
C ASP A 31 17.12 22.40 17.76
N LEU A 32 15.91 21.98 18.12
CA LEU A 32 15.65 20.64 18.63
C LEU A 32 15.76 19.60 17.51
N TYR A 33 15.31 19.91 16.29
CA TYR A 33 15.47 19.03 15.13
C TYR A 33 16.93 18.88 14.69
N ILE A 34 17.74 19.94 14.81
CA ILE A 34 19.17 19.87 14.54
C ILE A 34 19.83 18.89 15.51
N LYS A 35 19.53 18.99 16.81
CA LYS A 35 20.06 18.05 17.82
C LYS A 35 19.58 16.61 17.61
N ILE A 36 18.35 16.39 17.14
CA ILE A 36 17.86 15.05 16.77
C ILE A 36 18.66 14.49 15.59
N THR A 37 19.01 15.34 14.61
CA THR A 37 19.84 14.95 13.45
C THR A 37 21.27 14.60 13.87
N ASP A 38 21.85 15.39 14.78
CA ASP A 38 23.17 15.11 15.35
C ASP A 38 23.17 13.82 16.19
N ALA A 39 22.10 13.56 16.94
CA ALA A 39 21.93 12.32 17.69
C ALA A 39 21.79 11.11 16.76
N THR A 40 21.10 11.27 15.64
CA THR A 40 20.97 10.22 14.60
C THR A 40 22.35 9.88 14.03
N THR A 41 23.13 10.91 13.73
CA THR A 41 24.52 10.76 13.27
C THR A 41 25.40 10.06 14.30
N ALA A 42 25.22 10.35 15.60
CA ALA A 42 25.94 9.67 16.69
C ALA A 42 25.56 8.18 16.79
N VAL A 43 24.28 7.84 16.68
CA VAL A 43 23.80 6.44 16.66
C VAL A 43 24.40 5.67 15.47
N GLN A 44 24.43 6.27 14.28
CA GLN A 44 25.03 5.66 13.07
C GLN A 44 26.53 5.42 13.22
N ASN A 45 27.24 6.32 13.92
CA ASN A 45 28.66 6.18 14.24
C ASN A 45 28.93 5.26 15.44
N LYS A 46 27.89 4.61 15.99
CA LYS A 46 27.95 3.74 17.18
C LYS A 46 28.44 4.47 18.45
N ASP A 47 28.30 5.79 18.49
CA ASP A 47 28.65 6.63 19.64
C ASP A 47 27.43 6.83 20.55
N GLN A 48 27.17 5.82 21.37
CA GLN A 48 26.04 5.81 22.31
C GLN A 48 26.19 6.83 23.45
N ALA A 49 27.41 7.25 23.79
CA ALA A 49 27.63 8.25 24.82
C ALA A 49 27.14 9.62 24.34
N LYS A 50 27.55 10.00 23.12
CA LYS A 50 27.15 11.26 22.50
C LYS A 50 25.66 11.29 22.15
N ALA A 51 25.08 10.17 21.71
CA ALA A 51 23.64 10.08 21.45
C ALA A 51 22.80 10.32 22.71
N LYS A 52 23.20 9.75 23.85
CA LYS A 52 22.51 9.96 25.15
C LYS A 52 22.66 11.38 25.66
N GLU A 53 23.84 11.98 25.49
CA GLU A 53 24.09 13.39 25.82
C GLU A 53 23.15 14.32 25.03
N LEU A 54 23.08 14.14 23.71
CA LEU A 54 22.22 14.96 22.85
C LEU A 54 20.72 14.78 23.16
N VAL A 55 20.27 13.57 23.49
CA VAL A 55 18.87 13.34 23.93
C VAL A 55 18.58 14.02 25.27
N ALA A 56 19.52 14.01 26.21
CA ALA A 56 19.37 14.71 27.49
C ALA A 56 19.33 16.23 27.32
N GLU A 57 20.13 16.76 26.40
CA GLU A 57 20.07 18.17 26.00
C GLU A 57 18.72 18.53 25.36
N ILE A 58 18.24 17.72 24.40
CA ILE A 58 16.92 17.93 23.78
C ILE A 58 15.83 17.96 24.86
N LYS A 59 15.90 17.08 25.86
CA LYS A 59 14.95 17.05 26.97
C LYS A 59 14.98 18.31 27.80
N THR A 60 16.18 18.76 28.16
CA THR A 60 16.35 19.98 28.95
C THR A 60 15.87 21.20 28.17
N ASP A 61 16.24 21.32 26.90
CA ASP A 61 15.84 22.43 26.04
C ASP A 61 14.32 22.41 25.78
N PHE A 62 13.71 21.23 25.62
CA PHE A 62 12.27 21.09 25.46
C PHE A 62 11.50 21.50 26.72
N GLU A 63 11.99 21.16 27.91
CA GLU A 63 11.38 21.56 29.19
C GLU A 63 11.42 23.07 29.42
N THR A 64 12.27 23.82 28.70
CA THR A 64 12.28 25.29 28.73
C THR A 64 11.30 25.95 27.76
N LYS A 65 10.66 25.19 26.85
CA LYS A 65 9.71 25.73 25.86
C LYS A 65 8.34 25.99 26.47
N GLU A 66 7.66 27.02 25.98
CA GLU A 66 6.29 27.31 26.43
C GLU A 66 5.35 26.16 26.07
N ASN A 67 4.35 25.91 26.93
CA ASN A 67 3.36 24.85 26.77
C ASN A 67 3.94 23.42 26.65
N HIS A 68 5.18 23.16 27.08
CA HIS A 68 5.77 21.81 27.06
C HIS A 68 4.91 20.74 27.79
N ASP A 69 4.00 21.16 28.67
CA ASP A 69 3.06 20.33 29.43
C ASP A 69 1.69 20.12 28.74
N SER A 70 1.55 20.62 27.51
CA SER A 70 0.36 20.45 26.68
C SER A 70 0.10 18.98 26.31
N LYS A 71 -1.01 18.71 25.62
CA LYS A 71 -1.38 17.32 25.27
C LYS A 71 -0.35 16.69 24.34
N ALA A 72 0.15 17.42 23.33
CA ALA A 72 1.29 16.97 22.52
C ALA A 72 2.61 17.09 23.27
N GLY A 73 2.82 18.11 24.12
CA GLY A 73 4.09 18.28 24.84
C GLY A 73 4.39 17.13 25.82
N LYS A 74 3.35 16.58 26.46
CA LYS A 74 3.45 15.35 27.26
C LYS A 74 3.87 14.12 26.44
N LYS A 75 3.51 14.07 25.15
CA LYS A 75 3.95 12.99 24.26
C LYS A 75 5.42 13.14 23.87
N VAL A 76 5.91 14.37 23.66
CA VAL A 76 7.33 14.66 23.46
C VAL A 76 8.13 14.25 24.69
N SER A 77 7.68 14.67 25.88
CA SER A 77 8.32 14.31 27.15
C SER A 77 8.40 12.80 27.36
N LYS A 78 7.35 12.06 26.95
CA LYS A 78 7.34 10.59 27.01
C LYS A 78 8.27 9.94 25.98
N ALA A 79 8.38 10.51 24.79
CA ALA A 79 9.29 10.01 23.75
C ALA A 79 10.77 10.25 24.11
N LEU A 80 11.05 11.31 24.88
CA LEU A 80 12.38 11.65 25.39
C LEU A 80 12.80 10.81 26.61
N ASP A 81 11.88 10.04 27.20
CA ASP A 81 12.15 9.18 28.35
C ASP A 81 12.66 7.79 27.91
N ILE A 82 13.85 7.77 27.31
CA ILE A 82 14.49 6.55 26.81
C ILE A 82 15.24 5.86 27.94
N ASN A 83 14.86 4.61 28.24
CA ASN A 83 15.58 3.73 29.15
C ASN A 83 16.47 2.77 28.37
N GLY A 84 17.75 3.10 28.20
CA GLY A 84 18.72 2.21 27.55
C GLY A 84 19.60 2.92 26.53
N ASP A 85 19.93 2.20 25.45
CA ASP A 85 20.64 2.75 24.29
C ASP A 85 19.67 3.50 23.38
N VAL A 86 20.15 4.58 22.76
CA VAL A 86 19.33 5.39 21.85
C VAL A 86 19.34 4.72 20.48
N THR A 87 18.15 4.45 19.94
CA THR A 87 17.96 3.86 18.62
C THR A 87 17.45 4.88 17.60
N GLU A 88 17.57 4.56 16.30
CA GLU A 88 16.98 5.39 15.23
C GLU A 88 15.44 5.44 15.34
N GLU A 89 14.81 4.37 15.83
CA GLU A 89 13.37 4.33 16.09
C GLU A 89 12.96 5.32 17.17
N ASP A 90 13.75 5.45 18.25
CA ASP A 90 13.49 6.41 19.31
C ASP A 90 13.61 7.85 18.82
N LEU A 91 14.64 8.17 18.03
CA LEU A 91 14.84 9.51 17.45
C LEU A 91 13.74 9.88 16.45
N THR A 92 13.26 8.90 15.68
CA THR A 92 12.09 9.07 14.79
C THR A 92 10.82 9.35 15.60
N SER A 93 10.64 8.65 16.72
CA SER A 93 9.52 8.86 17.64
C SER A 93 9.55 10.26 18.27
N ILE A 94 10.72 10.72 18.71
CA ILE A 94 10.94 12.07 19.24
C ILE A 94 10.61 13.12 18.17
N SER A 95 11.13 12.98 16.95
CA SER A 95 10.84 13.91 15.83
C SER A 95 9.35 13.98 15.50
N SER A 96 8.66 12.83 15.44
CA SER A 96 7.22 12.78 15.17
C SER A 96 6.39 13.42 16.29
N ALA A 97 6.77 13.20 17.55
CA ALA A 97 6.11 13.82 18.69
C ALA A 97 6.33 15.34 18.69
N LEU A 98 7.56 15.78 18.40
CA LEU A 98 7.93 17.19 18.35
C LEU A 98 7.18 17.92 17.22
N LEU A 99 7.02 17.30 16.05
CA LEU A 99 6.24 17.86 14.95
C LEU A 99 4.76 18.04 15.30
N LYS A 100 4.17 17.09 16.05
CA LYS A 100 2.79 17.22 16.53
C LYS A 100 2.65 18.32 17.57
N PHE A 101 3.68 18.50 18.41
CA PHE A 101 3.74 19.60 19.37
C PHE A 101 3.88 20.95 18.67
N GLU A 102 4.80 21.07 17.71
CA GLU A 102 4.97 22.27 16.88
C GLU A 102 3.68 22.64 16.15
N LYS A 103 2.92 21.67 15.61
CA LYS A 103 1.59 21.91 15.02
C LYS A 103 0.53 22.32 16.05
N GLU A 104 0.66 21.90 17.31
CA GLU A 104 -0.24 22.31 18.40
C GLU A 104 0.07 23.73 18.87
N GLN A 105 1.35 24.13 18.88
CA GLN A 105 1.80 25.47 19.27
C GLN A 105 1.69 26.49 18.13
N ASN A 106 1.85 26.03 16.88
CA ASN A 106 1.65 26.80 15.67
C ASN A 106 0.47 26.23 14.87
N PRO A 107 -0.77 26.33 15.38
CA PRO A 107 -1.95 25.89 14.63
C PRO A 107 -2.03 26.72 13.36
N VAL A 108 -1.89 26.06 12.21
CA VAL A 108 -2.05 26.67 10.90
C VAL A 108 -3.51 27.08 10.76
N ASP A 109 -3.78 28.39 10.81
CA ASP A 109 -5.12 28.94 10.59
C ASP A 109 -5.49 28.74 9.11
N LEU A 110 -6.16 27.62 8.84
CA LEU A 110 -6.61 27.24 7.50
C LEU A 110 -7.51 28.31 6.88
N ASP A 111 -8.29 29.04 7.68
CA ASP A 111 -9.16 30.10 7.17
C ASP A 111 -8.33 31.33 6.77
N ALA A 112 -7.29 31.69 7.55
CA ALA A 112 -6.33 32.73 7.16
C ALA A 112 -5.45 32.33 5.97
N GLU A 113 -5.10 31.06 5.82
CA GLU A 113 -4.38 30.56 4.64
C GLU A 113 -5.27 30.58 3.39
N LYS A 114 -6.54 30.17 3.51
CA LYS A 114 -7.54 30.26 2.43
C LYS A 114 -7.81 31.70 2.02
N GLU A 115 -7.91 32.63 2.96
CA GLU A 115 -8.09 34.07 2.68
C GLU A 115 -6.87 34.66 1.96
N LYS A 116 -5.66 34.28 2.38
CA LYS A 116 -4.41 34.66 1.67
C LYS A 116 -4.38 34.08 0.26
N LEU A 117 -4.80 32.83 0.09
CA LEU A 117 -4.86 32.16 -1.21
C LEU A 117 -5.87 32.88 -2.12
N GLU A 118 -7.09 33.15 -1.66
CA GLU A 118 -8.08 33.92 -2.42
C GLU A 118 -7.52 35.27 -2.89
N THR A 119 -6.94 36.04 -1.95
CA THR A 119 -6.39 37.37 -2.24
C THR A 119 -5.24 37.32 -3.24
N HIS A 120 -4.38 36.31 -3.14
CA HIS A 120 -3.21 36.17 -4.00
C HIS A 120 -3.57 35.72 -5.43
N PHE A 121 -4.57 34.85 -5.59
CA PHE A 121 -4.95 34.30 -6.90
C PHE A 121 -5.89 35.20 -7.70
N ASN A 122 -6.72 36.02 -7.05
CA ASN A 122 -7.65 36.95 -7.69
C ASN A 122 -7.06 37.79 -8.85
N PRO A 123 -5.89 38.45 -8.71
CA PRO A 123 -5.32 39.22 -9.81
C PRO A 123 -4.91 38.35 -11.01
N TYR A 124 -4.38 37.14 -10.78
CA TYR A 124 -3.98 36.23 -11.86
C TYR A 124 -5.18 35.67 -12.63
N PHE A 125 -6.23 35.28 -11.90
CA PHE A 125 -7.48 34.86 -12.53
C PHE A 125 -8.11 35.98 -13.35
N LYS A 126 -8.14 37.21 -12.82
CA LYS A 126 -8.63 38.38 -13.56
C LYS A 126 -7.84 38.63 -14.85
N ASN A 127 -6.51 38.66 -14.77
CA ASN A 127 -5.66 38.91 -15.94
C ASN A 127 -5.85 37.84 -17.02
N LEU A 128 -5.95 36.56 -16.62
CA LEU A 128 -6.20 35.46 -17.54
C LEU A 128 -7.60 35.55 -18.15
N GLN A 129 -8.63 35.87 -17.36
CA GLN A 129 -10.00 36.10 -17.86
C GLN A 129 -10.04 37.24 -18.89
N ASP A 130 -9.36 38.35 -18.63
CA ASP A 130 -9.31 39.49 -19.54
C ASP A 130 -8.64 39.10 -20.87
N ALA A 131 -7.55 38.32 -20.84
CA ALA A 131 -6.88 37.80 -22.03
C ALA A 131 -7.73 36.81 -22.84
N ILE A 132 -8.42 35.88 -22.17
CA ILE A 132 -9.35 34.92 -22.80
C ILE A 132 -10.51 35.67 -23.47
N THR A 133 -11.06 36.68 -22.79
CA THR A 133 -12.18 37.49 -23.30
C THR A 133 -11.78 38.33 -24.50
N ALA A 134 -10.56 38.90 -24.48
CA ALA A 134 -9.98 39.63 -25.60
C ALA A 134 -9.64 38.73 -26.81
N LYS A 135 -9.70 37.40 -26.62
CA LYS A 135 -9.31 36.38 -27.62
C LYS A 135 -7.87 36.54 -28.11
N ASP A 136 -6.99 37.00 -27.22
CA ASP A 136 -5.55 37.12 -27.49
C ASP A 136 -4.84 35.86 -26.99
N LEU A 137 -4.45 34.98 -27.92
CA LEU A 137 -3.77 33.73 -27.57
C LEU A 137 -2.37 33.94 -26.98
N ALA A 138 -1.64 34.95 -27.43
CA ALA A 138 -0.29 35.23 -26.92
C ALA A 138 -0.36 35.73 -25.48
N GLU A 139 -1.28 36.65 -25.20
CA GLU A 139 -1.50 37.14 -23.84
C GLU A 139 -2.14 36.07 -22.95
N THR A 140 -3.01 35.20 -23.48
CA THR A 140 -3.58 34.05 -22.75
C THR A 140 -2.48 33.08 -22.31
N ARG A 141 -1.54 32.71 -23.19
CA ARG A 141 -0.40 31.86 -22.84
C ARG A 141 0.47 32.49 -21.74
N LYS A 142 0.76 33.78 -21.87
CA LYS A 142 1.58 34.52 -20.91
C LYS A 142 0.92 34.58 -19.53
N THR A 143 -0.33 35.02 -19.46
CA THR A 143 -1.09 35.14 -18.20
C THR A 143 -1.38 33.79 -17.56
N TYR A 144 -1.58 32.73 -18.35
CA TYR A 144 -1.63 31.34 -17.86
C TYR A 144 -0.31 30.93 -17.19
N GLY A 145 0.84 31.24 -17.81
CA GLY A 145 2.15 30.97 -17.22
C GLY A 145 2.36 31.67 -15.87
N GLU A 146 1.89 32.92 -15.75
CA GLU A 146 1.91 33.67 -14.48
C GLU A 146 1.03 33.01 -13.41
N LEU A 147 -0.19 32.60 -13.76
CA LEU A 147 -1.10 31.88 -12.86
C LEU A 147 -0.51 30.54 -12.42
N ASN A 148 0.05 29.76 -13.35
CA ASN A 148 0.66 28.45 -13.05
C ASN A 148 1.87 28.61 -12.11
N ASN A 149 2.69 29.64 -12.30
CA ASN A 149 3.78 29.94 -11.38
C ASN A 149 3.30 30.37 -9.99
N ALA A 150 2.18 31.09 -9.91
CA ALA A 150 1.54 31.41 -8.63
C ALA A 150 0.99 30.15 -7.94
N TRP A 151 0.42 29.23 -8.72
CA TRP A 151 0.00 27.90 -8.24
C TRP A 151 1.15 27.12 -7.62
N THR A 152 2.24 26.88 -8.35
CA THR A 152 3.39 26.08 -7.86
C THR A 152 3.99 26.64 -6.57
N ARG A 153 3.94 27.96 -6.34
CA ARG A 153 4.44 28.57 -5.09
C ARG A 153 3.52 28.38 -3.88
N ASN A 154 2.23 28.14 -4.10
CA ASN A 154 1.20 28.13 -3.06
C ASN A 154 0.48 26.77 -2.94
N GLU A 155 0.80 25.80 -3.81
CA GLU A 155 0.13 24.50 -3.91
C GLU A 155 0.15 23.69 -2.59
N ALA A 156 1.18 23.90 -1.76
CA ALA A 156 1.36 23.20 -0.48
C ALA A 156 0.15 23.41 0.45
N VAL A 157 -0.46 24.60 0.42
CA VAL A 157 -1.66 24.92 1.21
C VAL A 157 -2.83 24.02 0.81
N VAL A 158 -2.98 23.68 -0.47
CA VAL A 158 -4.06 22.77 -0.90
C VAL A 158 -3.67 21.32 -0.66
N ARG A 159 -2.43 20.95 -1.00
CA ARG A 159 -1.93 19.58 -0.90
C ARG A 159 -1.93 19.04 0.53
N ASP A 160 -1.47 19.86 1.47
CA ASP A 160 -1.25 19.43 2.86
C ASP A 160 -2.58 19.32 3.64
N HIS A 161 -3.64 19.99 3.16
CA HIS A 161 -4.97 19.99 3.78
C HIS A 161 -6.00 19.12 3.04
N SER A 162 -5.86 18.93 1.72
CA SER A 162 -6.72 18.04 0.94
C SER A 162 -6.08 17.55 -0.36
N THR A 163 -5.57 16.31 -0.33
CA THR A 163 -5.04 15.59 -1.51
C THR A 163 -6.06 15.48 -2.65
N ALA A 164 -7.35 15.32 -2.35
CA ALA A 164 -8.39 15.21 -3.37
C ALA A 164 -8.60 16.51 -4.16
N TYR A 165 -8.73 17.65 -3.47
CA TYR A 165 -8.74 18.97 -4.11
C TYR A 165 -7.46 19.27 -4.88
N TYR A 166 -6.30 18.91 -4.34
CA TYR A 166 -5.03 19.08 -5.04
C TYR A 166 -5.03 18.34 -6.38
N GLY A 167 -5.42 17.05 -6.40
CA GLY A 167 -5.57 16.29 -7.64
C GLY A 167 -6.56 16.92 -8.63
N LYS A 168 -7.75 17.33 -8.16
CA LYS A 168 -8.75 18.02 -9.00
C LYS A 168 -8.19 19.29 -9.66
N ILE A 169 -7.42 20.08 -8.92
CA ILE A 169 -6.84 21.33 -9.41
C ILE A 169 -5.70 21.05 -10.41
N GLU A 170 -4.82 20.09 -10.13
CA GLU A 170 -3.76 19.66 -11.07
C GLU A 170 -4.34 19.19 -12.41
N THR A 171 -5.42 18.42 -12.38
CA THR A 171 -6.14 18.01 -13.60
C THR A 171 -6.70 19.22 -14.34
N ALA A 172 -7.34 20.17 -13.63
CA ALA A 172 -7.89 21.37 -14.25
C ALA A 172 -6.80 22.26 -14.88
N ILE A 173 -5.63 22.41 -14.24
CA ILE A 173 -4.46 23.12 -14.79
C ILE A 173 -3.96 22.46 -16.07
N SER A 174 -3.90 21.13 -16.08
CA SER A 174 -3.46 20.35 -17.24
C SER A 174 -4.43 20.45 -18.42
N LEU A 175 -5.74 20.38 -18.15
CA LEU A 175 -6.79 20.58 -19.15
C LEU A 175 -6.77 22.00 -19.72
N LEU A 176 -6.62 23.01 -18.87
CA LEU A 176 -6.48 24.40 -19.30
C LEU A 176 -5.25 24.58 -20.21
N ARG A 177 -4.10 24.03 -19.83
CA ARG A 177 -2.89 24.04 -20.67
C ARG A 177 -3.16 23.43 -22.04
N SER A 178 -3.77 22.24 -22.05
CA SER A 178 -4.10 21.52 -23.29
C SER A 178 -5.04 22.36 -24.18
N SER A 179 -6.07 22.97 -23.60
CA SER A 179 -7.01 23.82 -24.34
C SER A 179 -6.35 25.05 -24.98
N ILE A 180 -5.35 25.64 -24.31
CA ILE A 180 -4.60 26.81 -24.80
C ILE A 180 -3.66 26.41 -25.94
N GLU A 181 -3.00 25.25 -25.83
CA GLU A 181 -2.01 24.80 -26.82
C GLU A 181 -2.61 24.06 -28.02
N THR A 182 -3.90 23.74 -28.00
CA THR A 182 -4.52 23.02 -29.11
C THR A 182 -4.86 23.93 -30.29
N GLU A 183 -4.47 23.49 -31.50
CA GLU A 183 -4.82 24.11 -32.77
C GLU A 183 -5.86 23.25 -33.54
N PRO A 184 -6.94 23.86 -34.09
CA PRO A 184 -7.27 25.30 -34.06
C PRO A 184 -7.78 25.78 -32.69
N THR A 185 -7.42 27.00 -32.31
CA THR A 185 -7.76 27.58 -31.00
C THR A 185 -9.27 27.75 -30.83
N ASP A 186 -9.82 27.17 -29.76
CA ASP A 186 -11.20 27.37 -29.33
C ASP A 186 -11.26 28.08 -27.96
N PHE A 187 -11.48 29.39 -27.99
CA PHE A 187 -11.63 30.21 -26.77
C PHE A 187 -12.82 29.79 -25.89
N THR A 188 -13.81 29.06 -26.43
CA THR A 188 -14.91 28.49 -25.64
C THR A 188 -14.41 27.37 -24.73
N SER A 189 -13.55 26.50 -25.27
CA SER A 189 -12.90 25.41 -24.53
C SER A 189 -11.92 25.93 -23.50
N ILE A 190 -11.16 26.97 -23.84
CA ILE A 190 -10.26 27.67 -22.92
C ILE A 190 -11.04 28.30 -21.76
N GLN A 191 -12.14 29.02 -22.05
CA GLN A 191 -12.99 29.61 -21.01
C GLN A 191 -13.58 28.54 -20.09
N SER A 192 -14.09 27.43 -20.64
CA SER A 192 -14.61 26.35 -19.81
C SER A 192 -13.54 25.77 -18.89
N SER A 193 -12.33 25.52 -19.39
CA SER A 193 -11.24 24.96 -18.60
C SER A 193 -10.73 25.94 -17.53
N TYR A 194 -10.77 27.25 -17.84
CA TYR A 194 -10.51 28.32 -16.88
C TYR A 194 -11.56 28.32 -15.75
N ASP A 195 -12.85 28.20 -16.09
CA ASP A 195 -13.95 28.19 -15.12
C ASP A 195 -13.83 26.98 -14.17
N ASP A 196 -13.41 25.82 -14.68
CA ASP A 196 -13.18 24.63 -13.85
C ASP A 196 -12.02 24.82 -12.87
N LEU A 197 -10.91 25.41 -13.32
CA LEU A 197 -9.75 25.69 -12.48
C LEU A 197 -10.12 26.68 -11.38
N LYS A 198 -10.77 27.78 -11.75
CA LYS A 198 -11.23 28.78 -10.80
C LYS A 198 -12.23 28.19 -9.82
N GLY A 199 -13.20 27.43 -10.31
CA GLY A 199 -14.21 26.75 -9.49
C GLY A 199 -13.60 25.76 -8.51
N GLY A 200 -12.61 24.96 -8.94
CA GLY A 200 -11.91 24.01 -8.06
C GLY A 200 -11.18 24.68 -6.89
N ILE A 201 -10.52 25.82 -7.16
CA ILE A 201 -9.85 26.63 -6.12
C ILE A 201 -10.87 27.33 -5.22
N ASP A 202 -11.93 27.92 -5.79
CA ASP A 202 -13.01 28.56 -5.02
C ASP A 202 -13.73 27.57 -4.10
N ASP A 203 -14.00 26.35 -4.59
CA ASP A 203 -14.64 25.27 -3.82
C ASP A 203 -13.79 24.87 -2.61
N PHE A 204 -12.46 24.77 -2.80
CA PHE A 204 -11.52 24.51 -1.72
C PHE A 204 -11.51 25.63 -0.68
N ILE A 205 -11.44 26.89 -1.13
CA ILE A 205 -11.47 28.08 -0.26
C ILE A 205 -12.77 28.09 0.55
N LYS A 206 -13.92 27.85 -0.10
CA LYS A 206 -15.25 27.83 0.55
C LYS A 206 -15.50 26.59 1.41
N GLY A 207 -14.60 25.61 1.40
CA GLY A 207 -14.75 24.37 2.17
C GLY A 207 -15.91 23.51 1.71
N VAL A 208 -16.22 23.51 0.41
CA VAL A 208 -17.24 22.61 -0.15
C VAL A 208 -16.75 21.17 0.08
N PRO A 209 -17.56 20.26 0.64
CA PRO A 209 -17.16 18.87 0.73
C PRO A 209 -17.15 18.27 -0.68
N LEU A 210 -16.03 17.66 -1.08
CA LEU A 210 -16.02 16.76 -2.24
C LEU A 210 -16.87 15.55 -1.86
N ASP A 211 -18.05 15.41 -2.48
CA ASP A 211 -18.93 14.28 -2.27
C ASP A 211 -18.11 12.98 -2.34
N SER A 212 -18.04 12.27 -1.21
CA SER A 212 -17.35 10.98 -1.07
C SER A 212 -18.11 9.84 -1.79
N THR A 213 -18.84 10.15 -2.85
CA THR A 213 -19.55 9.19 -3.70
C THR A 213 -18.60 8.57 -4.74
N SER A 214 -17.31 8.44 -4.39
CA SER A 214 -16.30 7.77 -5.21
C SER A 214 -16.14 6.28 -4.87
N SER A 215 -16.95 5.75 -3.95
CA SER A 215 -16.80 4.39 -3.43
C SER A 215 -17.32 3.27 -4.36
N SER A 216 -17.51 3.51 -5.67
CA SER A 216 -17.88 2.42 -6.59
C SER A 216 -17.60 2.67 -8.07
N LEU A 217 -16.75 3.64 -8.45
CA LEU A 217 -16.41 3.83 -9.86
C LEU A 217 -15.43 2.72 -10.29
N THR A 218 -15.75 2.04 -11.38
CA THR A 218 -14.95 0.92 -11.91
C THR A 218 -14.39 1.25 -13.29
N LEU A 219 -13.37 0.50 -13.75
CA LEU A 219 -12.88 0.61 -15.13
C LEU A 219 -14.02 0.52 -16.16
N LYS A 220 -15.04 -0.31 -15.89
CA LYS A 220 -16.24 -0.43 -16.74
C LYS A 220 -17.04 0.87 -16.85
N ASP A 221 -17.07 1.69 -15.80
CA ASP A 221 -17.76 2.98 -15.82
C ASP A 221 -16.96 4.01 -16.62
N GLY A 222 -15.63 3.95 -16.56
CA GLY A 222 -14.74 4.69 -17.47
C GLY A 222 -14.95 4.31 -18.94
N ILE A 223 -14.97 3.01 -19.26
CA ILE A 223 -15.20 2.51 -20.62
C ILE A 223 -16.55 3.00 -21.17
N LYS A 224 -17.63 2.97 -20.37
CA LYS A 224 -18.93 3.50 -20.79
C LYS A 224 -18.90 4.99 -21.12
N LEU A 225 -18.09 5.79 -20.40
CA LEU A 225 -17.92 7.21 -20.72
C LEU A 225 -17.21 7.40 -22.05
N LEU A 226 -16.19 6.57 -22.36
CA LEU A 226 -15.52 6.56 -23.65
C LEU A 226 -16.49 6.14 -24.77
N GLU A 227 -17.24 5.05 -24.62
CA GLU A 227 -18.25 4.61 -25.60
C GLU A 227 -19.30 5.68 -25.88
N LYS A 228 -19.75 6.37 -24.84
CA LYS A 228 -20.68 7.49 -24.94
C LYS A 228 -20.07 8.66 -25.71
N ALA A 229 -18.85 9.06 -25.37
CA ALA A 229 -18.13 10.12 -26.06
C ALA A 229 -17.88 9.78 -27.54
N LEU A 230 -17.51 8.54 -27.86
CA LEU A 230 -17.32 8.07 -29.23
C LEU A 230 -18.63 8.18 -30.04
N SER A 231 -19.75 7.74 -29.47
CA SER A 231 -21.06 7.84 -30.11
C SER A 231 -21.47 9.30 -30.38
N GLN A 232 -21.15 10.21 -29.44
CA GLN A 232 -21.41 11.64 -29.59
C GLN A 232 -20.54 12.29 -30.68
N PHE A 233 -19.25 11.91 -30.76
CA PHE A 233 -18.37 12.34 -31.85
C PHE A 233 -18.85 11.83 -33.23
N GLN A 234 -19.38 10.61 -33.30
CA GLN A 234 -19.96 10.05 -34.53
C GLN A 234 -21.25 10.78 -34.95
N ALA A 235 -22.05 11.24 -33.98
CA ALA A 235 -23.25 12.03 -34.21
C ALA A 235 -22.97 13.50 -34.57
N GLY A 236 -21.70 13.94 -34.53
CA GLY A 236 -21.30 15.32 -34.79
C GLY A 236 -21.53 16.29 -33.63
N ASP A 237 -21.84 15.78 -32.44
CA ASP A 237 -22.09 16.57 -31.23
C ASP A 237 -20.81 16.74 -30.39
N GLU A 238 -19.91 17.60 -30.87
CA GLU A 238 -18.56 17.79 -30.32
C GLU A 238 -18.58 18.29 -28.87
N LYS A 239 -19.49 19.20 -28.52
CA LYS A 239 -19.57 19.78 -27.17
C LYS A 239 -19.90 18.72 -26.14
N THR A 240 -20.89 17.88 -26.43
CA THR A 240 -21.34 16.86 -25.49
C THR A 240 -20.38 15.68 -25.44
N ALA A 241 -19.69 15.39 -26.55
CA ALA A 241 -18.59 14.42 -26.59
C ALA A 241 -17.39 14.85 -25.74
N ALA A 242 -16.95 16.11 -25.89
CA ALA A 242 -15.88 16.68 -25.08
C ALA A 242 -16.22 16.67 -23.59
N ALA A 243 -17.48 16.93 -23.21
CA ALA A 243 -17.93 16.84 -21.84
C ALA A 243 -17.88 15.41 -21.27
N SER A 244 -18.23 14.40 -22.07
CA SER A 244 -18.10 12.98 -21.68
C SER A 244 -16.64 12.55 -21.55
N MET A 245 -15.77 13.00 -22.46
CA MET A 245 -14.32 12.78 -22.37
C MET A 245 -13.70 13.43 -21.15
N LYS A 246 -14.08 14.66 -20.84
CA LYS A 246 -13.64 15.37 -19.64
C LYS A 246 -14.04 14.63 -18.37
N LYS A 247 -15.25 14.07 -18.32
CA LYS A 247 -15.68 13.21 -17.20
C LYS A 247 -14.80 11.96 -17.10
N PHE A 248 -14.47 11.31 -18.21
CA PHE A 248 -13.54 10.19 -18.21
C PHE A 248 -12.18 10.59 -17.63
N ILE A 249 -11.56 11.66 -18.15
CA ILE A 249 -10.26 12.15 -17.66
C ILE A 249 -10.31 12.50 -16.18
N THR A 250 -11.43 13.04 -15.69
CA THR A 250 -11.59 13.39 -14.27
C THR A 250 -11.65 12.16 -13.36
N ILE A 251 -12.29 11.07 -13.81
CA ILE A 251 -12.40 9.84 -13.00
C ILE A 251 -11.23 8.88 -13.21
N TRP A 252 -10.44 9.08 -14.28
CA TRP A 252 -9.35 8.20 -14.68
C TRP A 252 -8.37 7.88 -13.54
N PRO A 253 -7.88 8.85 -12.74
CA PRO A 253 -7.00 8.56 -11.61
C PRO A 253 -7.60 7.64 -10.53
N THR A 254 -8.93 7.47 -10.51
CA THR A 254 -9.63 6.57 -9.56
C THR A 254 -9.76 5.15 -10.10
N ILE A 255 -9.62 4.96 -11.41
CA ILE A 255 -9.83 3.67 -12.11
C ILE A 255 -8.58 3.20 -12.87
N GLU A 256 -7.52 4.02 -12.92
CA GLU A 256 -6.31 3.75 -13.69
C GLU A 256 -5.52 2.57 -13.16
N ASP A 257 -5.62 2.26 -11.86
CA ASP A 257 -4.91 1.15 -11.21
C ASP A 257 -5.16 -0.19 -11.92
N ASP A 258 -6.41 -0.46 -12.35
CA ASP A 258 -6.75 -1.68 -13.08
C ASP A 258 -5.97 -1.79 -14.42
N VAL A 259 -5.58 -0.65 -15.01
CA VAL A 259 -4.96 -0.55 -16.33
C VAL A 259 -3.45 -0.38 -16.25
N SER A 260 -2.95 0.46 -15.35
CA SER A 260 -1.51 0.64 -15.13
C SER A 260 -0.86 -0.66 -14.66
N THR A 261 -1.57 -1.45 -13.87
CA THR A 261 -1.10 -2.75 -13.35
C THR A 261 -1.22 -3.90 -14.35
N THR A 262 -2.09 -3.79 -15.37
CA THR A 262 -2.32 -4.88 -16.34
C THR A 262 -1.68 -4.60 -17.70
N ASN A 263 -1.64 -3.33 -18.13
CA ASN A 263 -1.11 -2.93 -19.44
C ASN A 263 -0.51 -1.51 -19.40
N PRO A 264 0.78 -1.37 -19.02
CA PRO A 264 1.45 -0.07 -18.92
C PRO A 264 1.53 0.71 -20.25
N SER A 265 1.64 0.02 -21.39
CA SER A 265 1.60 0.66 -22.70
C SER A 265 0.24 1.25 -23.02
N LEU A 266 -0.84 0.58 -22.63
CA LEU A 266 -2.19 1.09 -22.77
C LEU A 266 -2.42 2.25 -21.81
N TYR A 267 -1.96 2.16 -20.56
CA TYR A 267 -1.99 3.27 -19.60
C TYR A 267 -1.36 4.54 -20.20
N ALA A 268 -0.12 4.46 -20.70
CA ALA A 268 0.57 5.58 -21.31
C ALA A 268 -0.17 6.12 -22.56
N SER A 269 -0.81 5.23 -23.32
CA SER A 269 -1.62 5.60 -24.49
C SER A 269 -2.90 6.33 -24.06
N VAL A 270 -3.56 5.90 -22.98
CA VAL A 270 -4.74 6.57 -22.44
C VAL A 270 -4.39 7.96 -21.92
N GLU A 271 -3.31 8.08 -21.14
CA GLU A 271 -2.81 9.36 -20.62
C GLU A 271 -2.48 10.36 -21.73
N SER A 272 -1.79 9.91 -22.77
CA SER A 272 -1.34 10.79 -23.85
C SER A 272 -2.42 11.10 -24.89
N GLU A 273 -3.28 10.14 -25.24
CA GLU A 273 -4.22 10.29 -26.34
C GLU A 273 -5.58 10.83 -25.89
N THR A 274 -6.04 10.58 -24.67
CA THR A 274 -7.40 11.02 -24.25
C THR A 274 -7.60 12.53 -24.21
N PRO A 275 -6.63 13.37 -23.78
CA PRO A 275 -6.77 14.82 -23.89
C PRO A 275 -6.81 15.29 -25.34
N VAL A 276 -6.05 14.65 -26.23
CA VAL A 276 -5.99 15.00 -27.67
C VAL A 276 -7.29 14.59 -28.36
N ILE A 277 -7.80 13.39 -28.07
CA ILE A 277 -9.07 12.88 -28.59
C ILE A 277 -10.24 13.76 -28.15
N MET A 278 -10.21 14.28 -26.92
CA MET A 278 -11.25 15.22 -26.43
C MET A 278 -11.41 16.43 -27.35
N VAL A 279 -10.31 16.95 -27.91
CA VAL A 279 -10.34 18.12 -28.78
C VAL A 279 -10.49 17.77 -30.26
N LYS A 280 -9.83 16.69 -30.71
CA LYS A 280 -9.75 16.32 -32.14
C LYS A 280 -10.66 15.16 -32.54
N GLY A 281 -11.57 14.71 -31.66
CA GLY A 281 -12.48 13.58 -31.88
C GLY A 281 -13.44 13.72 -33.08
N LYS A 282 -13.53 14.90 -33.70
CA LYS A 282 -14.24 15.11 -34.97
C LYS A 282 -13.54 14.44 -36.15
N GLU A 283 -12.22 14.27 -36.12
CA GLU A 283 -11.52 13.63 -37.23
C GLU A 283 -11.61 12.10 -37.10
N LYS A 284 -11.74 11.42 -38.25
CA LYS A 284 -11.87 9.95 -38.26
C LYS A 284 -10.69 9.26 -37.59
N ALA A 285 -9.47 9.78 -37.77
CA ALA A 285 -8.26 9.22 -37.18
C ALA A 285 -8.32 9.14 -35.63
N TYR A 286 -8.80 10.20 -34.96
CA TYR A 286 -8.91 10.19 -33.49
C TYR A 286 -10.09 9.35 -32.99
N ARG A 287 -11.17 9.21 -33.78
CA ARG A 287 -12.23 8.23 -33.47
C ARG A 287 -11.73 6.80 -33.57
N ASP A 288 -10.92 6.50 -34.57
CA ASP A 288 -10.35 5.17 -34.76
C ASP A 288 -9.36 4.84 -33.60
N LYS A 289 -8.54 5.82 -33.18
CA LYS A 289 -7.70 5.69 -31.96
C LYS A 289 -8.53 5.48 -30.70
N MET A 290 -9.61 6.24 -30.54
CA MET A 290 -10.51 6.12 -29.39
C MET A 290 -11.20 4.74 -29.35
N GLN A 291 -11.63 4.24 -30.51
CA GLN A 291 -12.20 2.90 -30.63
C GLN A 291 -11.17 1.82 -30.25
N ALA A 292 -9.91 1.97 -30.66
CA ALA A 292 -8.83 1.08 -30.26
C ALA A 292 -8.61 1.09 -28.73
N LEU A 293 -8.54 2.28 -28.11
CA LEU A 293 -8.44 2.41 -26.66
C LEU A 293 -9.61 1.72 -25.94
N ILE A 294 -10.84 1.90 -26.41
CA ILE A 294 -12.03 1.24 -25.82
C ILE A 294 -11.89 -0.28 -25.93
N THR A 295 -11.49 -0.80 -27.09
CA THR A 295 -11.30 -2.24 -27.30
C THR A 295 -10.22 -2.81 -26.38
N ASP A 296 -9.07 -2.14 -26.30
CA ASP A 296 -7.95 -2.58 -25.47
C ASP A 296 -8.28 -2.49 -23.97
N LEU A 297 -8.97 -1.42 -23.54
CA LEU A 297 -9.44 -1.27 -22.16
C LEU A 297 -10.52 -2.29 -21.79
N SER A 298 -11.40 -2.63 -22.73
CA SER A 298 -12.44 -3.67 -22.52
C SER A 298 -11.86 -5.08 -22.51
N ALA A 299 -10.70 -5.28 -23.13
CA ALA A 299 -9.97 -6.54 -23.13
C ALA A 299 -9.16 -6.76 -21.84
N ILE A 300 -8.98 -5.72 -21.02
CA ILE A 300 -8.39 -5.87 -19.68
C ILE A 300 -9.35 -6.66 -18.82
N ASP A 301 -8.94 -7.89 -18.53
CA ASP A 301 -9.64 -8.74 -17.59
C ASP A 301 -9.31 -8.31 -16.16
N THR A 302 -10.11 -7.37 -15.61
CA THR A 302 -10.06 -6.99 -14.19
C THR A 302 -10.40 -8.17 -13.25
N SER A 303 -10.62 -9.38 -13.77
CA SER A 303 -10.87 -10.61 -13.01
C SER A 303 -9.64 -11.48 -12.80
N ALA A 304 -8.42 -11.01 -13.11
CA ALA A 304 -7.15 -11.60 -12.66
C ALA A 304 -7.07 -11.61 -11.12
N SER A 305 -7.86 -12.49 -10.53
CA SER A 305 -8.17 -12.63 -9.13
C SER A 305 -7.89 -14.06 -8.74
N TYR A 306 -7.28 -14.25 -7.57
CA TYR A 306 -7.23 -15.58 -6.97
C TYR A 306 -8.66 -16.01 -6.69
N ASN A 307 -8.98 -17.26 -6.98
CA ASN A 307 -10.29 -17.81 -6.75
C ASN A 307 -10.31 -18.63 -5.44
N ALA A 308 -11.49 -19.16 -5.08
CA ALA A 308 -11.62 -19.97 -3.88
C ALA A 308 -10.74 -21.24 -3.90
N PHE A 309 -10.44 -21.77 -5.09
CA PHE A 309 -9.59 -22.95 -5.25
C PHE A 309 -8.13 -22.63 -4.93
N ASP A 310 -7.61 -21.49 -5.34
CA ASP A 310 -6.24 -21.04 -5.01
C ASP A 310 -6.07 -20.90 -3.49
N ALA A 311 -7.01 -20.20 -2.83
CA ALA A 311 -6.99 -20.05 -1.38
C ALA A 311 -7.12 -21.39 -0.66
N MET A 312 -7.97 -22.30 -1.16
CA MET A 312 -8.14 -23.64 -0.62
C MET A 312 -6.85 -24.46 -0.70
N LEU A 313 -6.16 -24.45 -1.84
CA LEU A 313 -4.96 -25.27 -2.05
C LEU A 313 -3.81 -24.87 -1.14
N ILE A 314 -3.64 -23.57 -0.86
CA ILE A 314 -2.62 -23.06 0.06
C ILE A 314 -2.84 -23.65 1.46
N LEU A 315 -4.03 -23.45 2.04
CA LEU A 315 -4.32 -23.95 3.39
C LEU A 315 -4.37 -25.48 3.45
N LEU A 316 -4.83 -26.14 2.39
CA LEU A 316 -4.86 -27.60 2.33
C LEU A 316 -3.45 -28.19 2.45
N ARG A 317 -2.46 -27.55 1.83
CA ARG A 317 -1.07 -28.00 1.86
C ARG A 317 -0.47 -27.86 3.25
N GLU A 318 -0.41 -26.63 3.78
CA GLU A 318 0.22 -26.38 5.08
C GLU A 318 -0.54 -27.08 6.21
N GLY A 319 -1.87 -27.09 6.09
CA GLY A 319 -2.74 -27.84 6.99
C GLY A 319 -2.50 -29.35 6.94
N PHE A 320 -2.16 -29.93 5.78
CA PHE A 320 -1.83 -31.35 5.66
C PHE A 320 -0.45 -31.67 6.25
N GLU A 321 0.56 -30.82 6.05
CA GLU A 321 1.89 -30.97 6.67
C GLU A 321 1.79 -30.91 8.19
N ALA A 322 1.06 -29.92 8.73
CA ALA A 322 0.75 -29.81 10.15
C ALA A 322 0.00 -31.07 10.65
N LEU A 323 -1.01 -31.51 9.91
CA LEU A 323 -1.81 -32.69 10.26
C LEU A 323 -0.97 -33.96 10.31
N LEU A 324 -0.01 -34.15 9.40
CA LEU A 324 0.89 -35.31 9.40
C LEU A 324 1.75 -35.38 10.66
N ILE A 325 2.32 -34.26 11.09
CA ILE A 325 3.14 -34.19 12.30
C ILE A 325 2.28 -34.48 13.53
N VAL A 326 1.12 -33.81 13.64
CA VAL A 326 0.17 -34.03 14.74
C VAL A 326 -0.31 -35.48 14.78
N MET A 327 -0.64 -36.07 13.63
CA MET A 327 -1.08 -37.46 13.54
C MET A 327 0.04 -38.46 13.83
N ALA A 328 1.28 -38.16 13.48
CA ALA A 328 2.44 -38.98 13.87
C ALA A 328 2.62 -39.00 15.40
N LEU A 329 2.51 -37.84 16.06
CA LEU A 329 2.55 -37.73 17.52
C LEU A 329 1.35 -38.45 18.18
N VAL A 330 0.14 -38.29 17.62
CA VAL A 330 -1.06 -38.99 18.12
C VAL A 330 -0.92 -40.50 17.98
N THR A 331 -0.40 -40.98 16.84
CA THR A 331 -0.25 -42.41 16.56
C THR A 331 0.81 -43.05 17.45
N THR A 332 1.95 -42.39 17.64
CA THR A 332 3.01 -42.86 18.55
C THR A 332 2.54 -42.90 20.01
N LEU A 333 1.84 -41.88 20.49
CA LEU A 333 1.27 -41.86 21.85
C LEU A 333 0.15 -42.90 22.04
N LYS A 334 -0.67 -43.16 21.01
CA LYS A 334 -1.68 -44.23 21.03
C LYS A 334 -1.02 -45.60 21.08
N ALA A 335 0.04 -45.83 20.29
CA ALA A 335 0.82 -47.07 20.32
C ALA A 335 1.48 -47.31 21.68
N ALA A 336 1.99 -46.25 22.31
CA ALA A 336 2.55 -46.28 23.67
C ALA A 336 1.49 -46.36 24.80
N LYS A 337 0.18 -46.40 24.48
CA LYS A 337 -0.95 -46.38 25.43
C LYS A 337 -0.97 -45.15 26.38
N MET A 338 -0.28 -44.06 26.04
CA MET A 338 -0.15 -42.87 26.89
C MET A 338 -1.27 -41.85 26.62
N ARG A 339 -2.49 -42.16 27.08
CA ARG A 339 -3.69 -41.31 26.83
C ARG A 339 -3.57 -39.88 27.39
N LYS A 340 -2.79 -39.67 28.46
CA LYS A 340 -2.58 -38.33 29.04
C LYS A 340 -1.81 -37.40 28.08
N GLY A 341 -0.88 -37.93 27.29
CA GLY A 341 -0.09 -37.15 26.32
C GLY A 341 -0.90 -36.64 25.13
N LEU A 342 -1.99 -37.33 24.76
CA LEU A 342 -2.86 -36.91 23.66
C LEU A 342 -3.46 -35.52 23.91
N LYS A 343 -3.87 -35.23 25.15
CA LYS A 343 -4.41 -33.91 25.52
C LYS A 343 -3.40 -32.78 25.29
N TRP A 344 -2.11 -33.05 25.55
CA TRP A 344 -1.03 -32.09 25.34
C TRP A 344 -0.73 -31.86 23.86
N VAL A 345 -0.80 -32.90 23.03
CA VAL A 345 -0.66 -32.76 21.57
C VAL A 345 -1.81 -31.93 21.00
N TYR A 346 -3.07 -32.27 21.31
CA TYR A 346 -4.21 -31.47 20.84
C TYR A 346 -4.18 -30.04 21.39
N GLY A 347 -3.79 -29.86 22.65
CA GLY A 347 -3.60 -28.54 23.26
C GLY A 347 -2.52 -27.72 22.55
N GLY A 348 -1.40 -28.34 22.19
CA GLY A 348 -0.32 -27.70 21.44
C GLY A 348 -0.77 -27.28 20.04
N ALA A 349 -1.47 -28.17 19.32
CA ALA A 349 -2.02 -27.86 18.00
C ALA A 349 -3.00 -26.68 18.04
N VAL A 350 -3.96 -26.68 18.97
CA VAL A 350 -4.93 -25.58 19.12
C VAL A 350 -4.22 -24.27 19.49
N ALA A 351 -3.27 -24.31 20.43
CA ALA A 351 -2.48 -23.14 20.79
C ALA A 351 -1.67 -22.60 19.60
N GLY A 352 -1.14 -23.48 18.74
CA GLY A 352 -0.44 -23.10 17.52
C GLY A 352 -1.33 -22.33 16.55
N VAL A 353 -2.53 -22.86 16.26
CA VAL A 353 -3.52 -22.17 15.40
C VAL A 353 -3.89 -20.80 15.96
N LEU A 354 -4.16 -20.72 17.28
CA LEU A 354 -4.50 -19.45 17.93
C LEU A 354 -3.35 -18.45 17.88
N ALA A 355 -2.11 -18.89 18.12
CA ALA A 355 -0.93 -18.04 18.03
C ALA A 355 -0.71 -17.52 16.60
N SER A 356 -0.89 -18.36 15.58
CA SER A 356 -0.86 -17.93 14.18
C SER A 356 -1.96 -16.90 13.89
N ALA A 357 -3.20 -17.13 14.34
CA ALA A 357 -4.29 -16.16 14.15
C ALA A 357 -4.00 -14.81 14.83
N VAL A 358 -3.41 -14.81 16.03
CA VAL A 358 -2.96 -13.60 16.72
C VAL A 358 -1.91 -12.86 15.90
N ILE A 359 -0.94 -13.55 15.32
CA ILE A 359 0.04 -12.94 14.41
C ILE A 359 -0.62 -12.33 13.19
N ALA A 360 -1.58 -13.01 12.57
CA ALA A 360 -2.32 -12.46 11.43
C ALA A 360 -3.03 -11.14 11.80
N VAL A 361 -3.67 -11.07 12.97
CA VAL A 361 -4.33 -9.85 13.46
C VAL A 361 -3.31 -8.76 13.80
N ILE A 362 -2.19 -9.11 14.45
CA ILE A 362 -1.11 -8.15 14.73
C ILE A 362 -0.57 -7.58 13.43
N LEU A 363 -0.32 -8.41 12.42
CA LEU A 363 0.09 -7.94 11.10
C LEU A 363 -0.97 -7.00 10.52
N GLN A 364 -2.25 -7.35 10.56
CA GLN A 364 -3.30 -6.47 10.05
C GLN A 364 -3.40 -5.10 10.78
N VAL A 365 -3.20 -5.07 12.10
CA VAL A 365 -3.37 -3.88 12.94
C VAL A 365 -2.11 -2.99 12.98
N VAL A 366 -0.93 -3.59 13.02
CA VAL A 366 0.37 -2.87 13.07
C VAL A 366 0.73 -2.30 11.71
N PHE A 367 0.19 -2.86 10.65
CA PHE A 367 0.47 -2.47 9.27
C PHE A 367 -0.78 -1.94 8.50
N PRO A 368 -1.49 -0.88 8.96
CA PRO A 368 -2.62 -0.31 8.20
C PRO A 368 -2.19 0.32 6.87
N ALA A 369 -0.98 0.90 6.84
CA ALA A 369 -0.36 1.51 5.65
C ALA A 369 -0.16 0.50 4.49
N VAL A 370 -0.28 -0.80 4.78
CA VAL A 370 -0.10 -1.92 3.85
C VAL A 370 -1.35 -2.20 3.03
N THR A 371 -2.44 -1.52 3.35
CA THR A 371 -3.74 -1.68 2.68
C THR A 371 -4.09 -0.51 1.75
N SER A 372 -3.24 0.53 1.64
CA SER A 372 -3.53 1.74 0.87
C SER A 372 -2.47 2.03 -0.21
N GLY A 373 -2.91 2.17 -1.47
CA GLY A 373 -2.11 2.65 -2.60
C GLY A 373 -0.80 1.87 -2.86
N ALA A 374 0.25 2.58 -3.26
CA ALA A 374 1.56 2.01 -3.62
C ALA A 374 2.20 1.13 -2.51
N ASN A 375 1.94 1.39 -1.23
CA ASN A 375 2.48 0.58 -0.12
C ASN A 375 1.96 -0.86 -0.13
N ARG A 376 0.74 -1.08 -0.65
CA ARG A 376 0.15 -2.41 -0.80
C ARG A 376 0.93 -3.24 -1.83
N GLU A 377 1.29 -2.63 -2.94
CA GLU A 377 2.01 -3.27 -4.04
C GLU A 377 3.49 -3.55 -3.67
N ILE A 378 4.14 -2.63 -2.96
CA ILE A 378 5.49 -2.82 -2.43
C ILE A 378 5.54 -4.06 -1.54
N ILE A 379 4.53 -4.21 -0.68
CA ILE A 379 4.50 -5.29 0.31
C ILE A 379 4.08 -6.60 -0.33
N GLU A 380 3.14 -6.59 -1.28
CA GLU A 380 2.83 -7.76 -2.10
C GLU A 380 4.09 -8.27 -2.83
N GLY A 381 4.89 -7.35 -3.37
CA GLY A 381 6.15 -7.65 -4.02
C GLY A 381 7.21 -8.22 -3.07
N CYS A 382 7.49 -7.52 -1.97
CA CYS A 382 8.52 -7.91 -1.00
C CYS A 382 8.16 -9.21 -0.27
N VAL A 383 6.92 -9.33 0.21
CA VAL A 383 6.44 -10.49 0.97
C VAL A 383 6.31 -11.70 0.06
N GLY A 384 5.84 -11.55 -1.18
CA GLY A 384 5.74 -12.68 -2.10
C GLY A 384 7.11 -13.22 -2.54
N ILE A 385 8.10 -12.34 -2.80
CA ILE A 385 9.48 -12.77 -3.06
C ILE A 385 10.08 -13.46 -1.82
N PHE A 386 9.86 -12.88 -0.63
CA PHE A 386 10.31 -13.48 0.62
C PHE A 386 9.68 -14.86 0.88
N ALA A 387 8.38 -15.01 0.59
CA ALA A 387 7.67 -16.28 0.70
C ALA A 387 8.29 -17.34 -0.24
N VAL A 388 8.55 -16.99 -1.51
CA VAL A 388 9.22 -17.90 -2.46
C VAL A 388 10.62 -18.29 -1.98
N ALA A 389 11.41 -17.34 -1.45
CA ALA A 389 12.73 -17.64 -0.89
C ALA A 389 12.65 -18.60 0.32
N MET A 390 11.70 -18.36 1.22
CA MET A 390 11.42 -19.24 2.36
C MET A 390 11.03 -20.65 1.93
N MET A 391 10.20 -20.80 0.90
CA MET A 391 9.85 -22.11 0.34
C MET A 391 11.06 -22.88 -0.18
N ILE A 392 11.96 -22.21 -0.90
CA ILE A 392 13.18 -22.81 -1.42
C ILE A 392 14.06 -23.26 -0.24
N LEU A 393 14.24 -22.40 0.77
CA LEU A 393 15.05 -22.70 1.96
C LEU A 393 14.50 -23.90 2.74
N ILE A 394 13.19 -23.93 3.00
CA ILE A 394 12.53 -25.02 3.73
C ILE A 394 12.53 -26.31 2.90
N GLY A 395 12.27 -26.22 1.60
CA GLY A 395 12.34 -27.37 0.68
C GLY A 395 13.73 -28.01 0.67
N ILE A 396 14.80 -27.20 0.69
CA ILE A 396 16.19 -27.66 0.80
C ILE A 396 16.48 -28.21 2.21
N TRP A 397 15.98 -27.57 3.27
CA TRP A 397 16.19 -27.99 4.66
C TRP A 397 15.58 -29.37 4.95
N LEU A 398 14.33 -29.58 4.52
CA LEU A 398 13.61 -30.85 4.65
C LEU A 398 14.35 -31.98 3.92
N HIS A 399 14.94 -31.67 2.76
CA HIS A 399 15.76 -32.61 1.99
C HIS A 399 17.08 -32.97 2.71
N SER A 400 17.67 -32.05 3.49
CA SER A 400 18.94 -32.32 4.20
C SER A 400 18.81 -33.22 5.44
N LYS A 401 17.59 -33.40 5.97
CA LYS A 401 17.32 -34.08 7.26
C LYS A 401 16.37 -35.28 7.20
N SER A 402 16.01 -35.76 6.01
CA SER A 402 15.08 -36.89 5.76
C SER A 402 15.51 -38.28 6.30
N SER A 403 16.47 -38.36 7.23
CA SER A 403 16.84 -39.63 7.85
C SER A 403 15.79 -40.04 8.88
N VAL A 404 14.92 -40.98 8.50
CA VAL A 404 13.98 -41.70 9.40
C VAL A 404 14.67 -42.20 10.68
N LYS A 405 15.97 -42.49 10.61
CA LYS A 405 16.79 -42.91 11.76
C LYS A 405 16.95 -41.81 12.83
N GLN A 406 17.21 -40.57 12.42
CA GLN A 406 17.34 -39.42 13.35
C GLN A 406 15.99 -39.05 13.98
N TRP A 407 14.89 -39.23 13.24
CA TRP A 407 13.54 -39.05 13.77
C TRP A 407 13.20 -40.10 14.83
N ASN A 408 13.49 -41.38 14.55
CA ASN A 408 13.28 -42.46 15.52
C ASN A 408 14.15 -42.28 16.77
N ASP A 409 15.42 -41.90 16.63
CA ASP A 409 16.33 -41.66 17.76
C ASP A 409 15.87 -40.46 18.62
N PHE A 410 15.40 -39.38 18.00
CA PHE A 410 14.83 -38.23 18.69
C PHE A 410 13.53 -38.56 19.44
N MET A 411 12.66 -39.37 18.81
CA MET A 411 11.44 -39.87 19.43
C MET A 411 11.72 -40.80 20.61
N ASP A 412 12.69 -41.71 20.48
CA ASP A 412 13.12 -42.57 21.59
C ASP A 412 13.70 -41.77 22.76
N HIS A 413 14.45 -40.69 22.47
CA HIS A 413 14.99 -39.81 23.50
C HIS A 413 13.87 -39.05 24.23
N GLN A 414 12.95 -38.44 23.48
CA GLN A 414 11.80 -37.73 24.05
C GLN A 414 10.87 -38.66 24.84
N MET A 415 10.65 -39.89 24.37
CA MET A 415 9.84 -40.87 25.09
C MET A 415 10.49 -41.27 26.42
N LYS A 416 11.82 -41.39 26.47
CA LYS A 416 12.59 -41.60 27.70
C LYS A 416 12.48 -40.41 28.66
N THR A 417 12.56 -39.16 28.16
CA THR A 417 12.40 -37.95 28.98
C THR A 417 10.99 -37.84 29.56
N VAL A 418 9.95 -38.04 28.75
CA VAL A 418 8.55 -38.02 29.22
C VAL A 418 8.30 -39.11 30.27
N THR A 419 8.91 -40.29 30.13
CA THR A 419 8.81 -41.38 31.11
C THR A 419 9.58 -41.08 32.40
N ALA A 420 10.68 -40.32 32.34
CA ALA A 420 11.51 -39.96 33.49
C ALA A 420 10.99 -38.74 34.29
N THR A 421 10.47 -37.70 33.62
CA THR A 421 9.98 -36.46 34.27
C THR A 421 8.47 -36.41 34.49
N GLY A 422 7.70 -37.30 33.85
CA GLY A 422 6.23 -37.30 33.89
C GLY A 422 5.56 -36.11 33.16
N SER A 423 6.36 -35.27 32.50
CA SER A 423 5.92 -34.04 31.84
C SER A 423 5.76 -34.23 30.34
N PHE A 424 4.55 -34.00 29.83
CA PHE A 424 4.22 -34.06 28.39
C PHE A 424 4.41 -32.70 27.69
N VAL A 425 5.08 -31.75 28.34
CA VAL A 425 5.33 -30.40 27.80
C VAL A 425 6.08 -30.46 26.47
N SER A 426 6.98 -31.43 26.27
CA SER A 426 7.67 -31.61 24.99
C SER A 426 6.72 -32.00 23.85
N MET A 427 5.69 -32.81 24.11
CA MET A 427 4.68 -33.18 23.12
C MET A 427 3.78 -31.99 22.75
N PHE A 428 3.48 -31.13 23.73
CA PHE A 428 2.81 -29.86 23.47
C PHE A 428 3.68 -28.93 22.64
N ALA A 429 4.94 -28.71 23.02
CA ALA A 429 5.86 -27.82 22.32
C ALA A 429 6.09 -28.28 20.87
N LEU A 430 6.26 -29.58 20.65
CA LEU A 430 6.42 -30.15 19.31
C LEU A 430 5.18 -29.93 18.44
N SER A 431 3.99 -30.20 18.98
CA SER A 431 2.74 -29.97 18.26
C SER A 431 2.46 -28.49 18.03
N PHE A 432 2.79 -27.64 19.00
CA PHE A 432 2.64 -26.19 18.93
C PHE A 432 3.55 -25.60 17.85
N LEU A 433 4.86 -25.87 17.92
CA LEU A 433 5.84 -25.31 16.97
C LEU A 433 5.57 -25.78 15.54
N ALA A 434 5.17 -27.04 15.36
CA ALA A 434 4.80 -27.55 14.05
C ALA A 434 3.61 -26.76 13.47
N VAL A 435 2.49 -26.70 14.18
CA VAL A 435 1.28 -26.02 13.70
C VAL A 435 1.49 -24.50 13.57
N PHE A 436 2.24 -23.90 14.50
CA PHE A 436 2.56 -22.47 14.48
C PHE A 436 3.40 -22.09 13.26
N ARG A 437 4.42 -22.90 12.92
CA ARG A 437 5.27 -22.69 11.73
C ARG A 437 4.44 -22.78 10.45
N GLU A 438 3.70 -23.86 10.27
CA GLU A 438 2.84 -24.03 9.08
C GLU A 438 1.78 -22.91 8.99
N GLY A 439 1.24 -22.48 10.13
CA GLY A 439 0.32 -21.34 10.20
C GLY A 439 0.97 -20.01 9.83
N ALA A 440 2.21 -19.75 10.26
CA ALA A 440 2.96 -18.55 9.89
C ALA A 440 3.25 -18.49 8.39
N GLU A 441 3.64 -19.62 7.79
CA GLU A 441 3.83 -19.74 6.34
C GLU A 441 2.51 -19.50 5.59
N THR A 442 1.41 -20.12 6.03
CA THR A 442 0.07 -19.90 5.46
C THR A 442 -0.32 -18.42 5.45
N ILE A 443 -0.06 -17.72 6.56
CA ILE A 443 -0.36 -16.29 6.70
C ILE A 443 0.46 -15.47 5.70
N LEU A 444 1.76 -15.75 5.53
CA LEU A 444 2.59 -15.05 4.56
C LEU A 444 2.09 -15.24 3.12
N PHE A 445 1.65 -16.44 2.74
CA PHE A 445 1.02 -16.66 1.44
C PHE A 445 -0.30 -15.91 1.29
N TYR A 446 -1.13 -15.92 2.33
CA TYR A 446 -2.40 -15.21 2.31
C TYR A 446 -2.26 -13.71 2.27
N VAL A 447 -1.26 -13.13 2.94
CA VAL A 447 -0.93 -11.70 2.82
C VAL A 447 -0.65 -11.34 1.35
N GLY A 448 0.03 -12.21 0.60
CA GLY A 448 0.30 -11.99 -0.82
C GLY A 448 -0.94 -12.09 -1.73
N ILE A 449 -1.94 -12.91 -1.39
CA ILE A 449 -3.13 -13.10 -2.25
C ILE A 449 -4.36 -12.30 -1.84
N ILE A 450 -4.49 -11.91 -0.56
CA ILE A 450 -5.62 -11.15 -0.01
C ILE A 450 -5.96 -9.91 -0.83
N PRO A 451 -4.98 -9.10 -1.29
CA PRO A 451 -5.20 -7.99 -2.21
C PRO A 451 -6.03 -8.35 -3.46
N ARG A 452 -5.84 -9.55 -4.00
CA ARG A 452 -6.34 -9.97 -5.32
C ARG A 452 -7.42 -11.05 -5.24
N ILE A 453 -8.02 -11.28 -4.08
CA ILE A 453 -9.13 -12.23 -3.90
C ILE A 453 -10.33 -11.54 -3.25
N THR A 454 -11.54 -11.87 -3.71
CA THR A 454 -12.75 -11.39 -3.04
C THR A 454 -12.90 -12.06 -1.68
N THR A 455 -13.45 -11.34 -0.69
CA THR A 455 -13.69 -11.88 0.66
C THR A 455 -14.55 -13.15 0.62
N ALA A 456 -15.52 -13.23 -0.30
CA ALA A 456 -16.34 -14.42 -0.50
C ALA A 456 -15.53 -15.63 -0.98
N ASN A 457 -14.72 -15.47 -2.02
CA ASN A 457 -13.87 -16.54 -2.53
C ASN A 457 -12.85 -17.00 -1.49
N PHE A 458 -12.26 -16.06 -0.74
CA PHE A 458 -11.31 -16.37 0.33
C PHE A 458 -11.95 -17.23 1.44
N LEU A 459 -13.13 -16.83 1.94
CA LEU A 459 -13.85 -17.58 2.97
C LEU A 459 -14.33 -18.94 2.48
N ILE A 460 -14.81 -19.04 1.24
CA ILE A 460 -15.18 -20.32 0.63
C ILE A 460 -13.96 -21.24 0.54
N GLY A 461 -12.81 -20.71 0.13
CA GLY A 461 -11.55 -21.47 0.03
C GLY A 461 -11.05 -21.98 1.37
N ILE A 462 -11.08 -21.14 2.42
CA ILE A 462 -10.74 -21.57 3.79
C ILE A 462 -11.73 -22.63 4.28
N GLY A 463 -13.03 -22.40 4.11
CA GLY A 463 -14.07 -23.34 4.56
C GLY A 463 -13.95 -24.70 3.89
N SER A 464 -13.72 -24.73 2.57
CA SER A 464 -13.53 -25.98 1.82
C SER A 464 -12.25 -26.70 2.22
N ALA A 465 -11.13 -25.98 2.43
CA ALA A 465 -9.88 -26.58 2.89
C ALA A 465 -10.03 -27.23 4.27
N ILE A 466 -10.66 -26.54 5.23
CA ILE A 466 -10.93 -27.10 6.56
C ILE A 466 -11.79 -28.36 6.45
N ALA A 467 -12.85 -28.34 5.64
CA ALA A 467 -13.71 -29.52 5.44
C ALA A 467 -12.91 -30.72 4.91
N VAL A 468 -12.05 -30.50 3.90
CA VAL A 468 -11.19 -31.55 3.34
C VAL A 468 -10.16 -32.05 4.37
N LEU A 469 -9.51 -31.16 5.12
CA LEU A 469 -8.56 -31.53 6.18
C LEU A 469 -9.22 -32.39 7.27
N VAL A 470 -10.46 -32.08 7.66
CA VAL A 470 -11.23 -32.90 8.60
C VAL A 470 -11.49 -34.29 8.04
N ILE A 471 -11.90 -34.40 6.77
CA ILE A 471 -12.11 -35.70 6.10
C ILE A 471 -10.80 -36.51 6.10
N ILE A 472 -9.68 -35.87 5.75
CA ILE A 472 -8.36 -36.51 5.75
C ILE A 472 -7.96 -36.95 7.17
N ALA A 473 -8.14 -36.11 8.19
CA ALA A 473 -7.82 -36.44 9.57
C ALA A 473 -8.60 -37.67 10.04
N VAL A 474 -9.91 -37.73 9.76
CA VAL A 474 -10.75 -38.90 10.06
C VAL A 474 -10.28 -40.12 9.30
N ALA A 475 -9.97 -39.99 8.00
CA ALA A 475 -9.44 -41.09 7.19
C ALA A 475 -8.10 -41.62 7.74
N MET A 476 -7.18 -40.74 8.15
CA MET A 476 -5.90 -41.12 8.75
C MET A 476 -6.07 -41.86 10.08
N THR A 477 -7.08 -41.50 10.88
CA THR A 477 -7.37 -42.23 12.14
C THR A 477 -7.94 -43.63 11.91
N LYS A 478 -8.64 -43.87 10.79
CA LYS A 478 -9.31 -45.16 10.49
C LYS A 478 -8.54 -46.06 9.51
N ALA A 479 -7.71 -45.48 8.64
CA ALA A 479 -7.12 -46.16 7.48
C ALA A 479 -5.61 -45.85 7.33
N SER A 480 -4.87 -45.85 8.44
CA SER A 480 -3.42 -45.56 8.47
C SER A 480 -2.56 -46.44 7.55
N HIS A 481 -3.05 -47.59 7.08
CA HIS A 481 -2.31 -48.51 6.20
C HIS A 481 -2.56 -48.28 4.68
N TYR A 482 -3.62 -47.56 4.30
CA TYR A 482 -3.99 -47.36 2.88
C TYR A 482 -3.46 -46.05 2.28
N ILE A 483 -3.17 -45.06 3.11
CA ILE A 483 -2.68 -43.76 2.64
C ILE A 483 -1.19 -43.90 2.35
N LYS A 484 -0.79 -43.73 1.08
CA LYS A 484 0.61 -43.64 0.65
C LYS A 484 0.99 -42.15 0.62
N PRO A 485 1.49 -41.55 1.72
CA PRO A 485 1.77 -40.12 1.80
C PRO A 485 2.68 -39.63 0.67
N HIS A 486 3.60 -40.48 0.20
CA HIS A 486 4.53 -40.14 -0.89
C HIS A 486 3.84 -39.70 -2.20
N ARG A 487 2.69 -40.26 -2.59
CA ARG A 487 1.98 -39.86 -3.82
C ARG A 487 1.27 -38.51 -3.67
N ILE A 488 0.74 -38.25 -2.47
CA ILE A 488 0.08 -36.99 -2.13
C ILE A 488 1.13 -35.88 -2.10
N PHE A 489 2.26 -36.11 -1.40
CA PHE A 489 3.40 -35.18 -1.42
C PHE A 489 3.88 -34.87 -2.84
N PHE A 490 4.01 -35.85 -3.72
CA PHE A 490 4.45 -35.59 -5.09
C PHE A 490 3.52 -34.62 -5.84
N ILE A 491 2.20 -34.82 -5.77
CA ILE A 491 1.22 -33.94 -6.44
C ILE A 491 1.24 -32.54 -5.81
N LEU A 492 1.26 -32.46 -4.47
CA LEU A 492 1.34 -31.17 -3.79
C LEU A 492 2.65 -30.45 -4.10
N THR A 493 3.80 -31.12 -4.13
CA THR A 493 5.10 -30.52 -4.49
C THR A 493 5.09 -29.87 -5.88
N TRP A 494 4.49 -30.52 -6.88
CA TRP A 494 4.40 -29.93 -8.22
C TRP A 494 3.44 -28.76 -8.30
N LEU A 495 2.31 -28.84 -7.58
CA LEU A 495 1.36 -27.73 -7.47
C LEU A 495 1.99 -26.50 -6.80
N ILE A 496 2.81 -26.72 -5.78
CA ILE A 496 3.56 -25.68 -5.07
C ILE A 496 4.56 -24.99 -5.98
N TYR A 497 5.30 -25.76 -6.79
CA TYR A 497 6.22 -25.18 -7.76
C TYR A 497 5.48 -24.32 -8.80
N ALA A 498 4.31 -24.75 -9.25
CA ALA A 498 3.49 -23.95 -10.15
C ALA A 498 2.99 -22.65 -9.47
N LEU A 499 2.55 -22.72 -8.21
CA LEU A 499 2.08 -21.56 -7.47
C LEU A 499 3.22 -20.58 -7.14
N ALA A 500 4.37 -21.08 -6.71
CA ALA A 500 5.57 -20.29 -6.43
C ALA A 500 6.11 -19.60 -7.70
N PHE A 501 6.09 -20.31 -8.83
CA PHE A 501 6.45 -19.73 -10.13
C PHE A 501 5.52 -18.55 -10.48
N LYS A 502 4.20 -18.75 -10.32
CA LYS A 502 3.20 -17.70 -10.53
C LYS A 502 3.42 -16.52 -9.56
N MET A 503 3.58 -16.79 -8.27
CA MET A 503 3.78 -15.76 -7.25
C MET A 503 5.06 -14.96 -7.49
N LEU A 504 6.16 -15.61 -7.85
CA LEU A 504 7.42 -14.93 -8.15
C LEU A 504 7.23 -13.89 -9.26
N GLY A 505 6.50 -14.24 -10.32
CA GLY A 505 6.24 -13.31 -11.42
C GLY A 505 5.30 -12.17 -11.03
N VAL A 506 4.21 -12.47 -10.33
CA VAL A 506 3.26 -11.46 -9.82
C VAL A 506 3.94 -10.49 -8.85
N SER A 507 4.78 -10.99 -7.95
CA SER A 507 5.46 -10.16 -6.94
C SER A 507 6.54 -9.27 -7.54
N ILE A 508 7.33 -9.78 -8.49
CA ILE A 508 8.31 -8.94 -9.20
C ILE A 508 7.58 -7.86 -10.00
N HIS A 509 6.49 -8.22 -10.66
CA HIS A 509 5.68 -7.26 -11.40
C HIS A 509 5.08 -6.17 -10.49
N ALA A 510 4.59 -6.53 -9.30
CA ALA A 510 4.14 -5.56 -8.29
C ALA A 510 5.24 -4.58 -7.86
N LEU A 511 6.51 -5.01 -7.79
CA LEU A 511 7.64 -4.10 -7.54
C LEU A 511 7.99 -3.21 -8.74
N GLN A 512 7.71 -3.66 -9.96
CA GLN A 512 7.90 -2.84 -11.17
C GLN A 512 6.86 -1.71 -11.23
N LEU A 513 5.63 -1.97 -10.80
CA LEU A 513 4.53 -1.00 -10.78
C LEU A 513 4.77 0.16 -9.80
N THR A 514 5.55 -0.09 -8.76
CA THR A 514 5.91 0.90 -7.72
C THR A 514 7.20 1.66 -8.00
N ASN A 515 7.77 1.52 -9.21
CA ASN A 515 9.10 2.02 -9.58
C ASN A 515 10.25 1.55 -8.67
N MET A 516 10.04 0.53 -7.84
CA MET A 516 11.10 -0.05 -7.00
C MET A 516 12.04 -0.96 -7.80
N MET A 517 11.57 -1.49 -8.93
CA MET A 517 12.35 -2.33 -9.82
C MET A 517 12.26 -1.83 -11.26
N SER A 518 13.38 -1.82 -11.98
CA SER A 518 13.41 -1.46 -13.39
C SER A 518 12.51 -2.39 -14.21
N ASN A 519 11.88 -1.83 -15.25
CA ASN A 519 11.01 -2.58 -16.14
C ASN A 519 11.57 -2.54 -17.57
N HIS A 520 12.34 -3.56 -17.95
CA HIS A 520 12.84 -3.71 -19.32
C HIS A 520 11.89 -4.61 -20.10
N LEU A 521 10.92 -3.99 -20.77
CA LEU A 521 9.89 -4.68 -21.54
C LEU A 521 10.47 -5.38 -22.78
N ILE A 522 9.98 -6.59 -23.05
CA ILE A 522 10.29 -7.36 -24.25
C ILE A 522 9.18 -7.14 -25.28
N SER A 523 9.49 -6.38 -26.34
CA SER A 523 8.55 -6.10 -27.41
C SER A 523 8.09 -7.38 -28.12
N GLY A 524 6.78 -7.66 -28.12
CA GLY A 524 6.16 -8.79 -28.82
C GLY A 524 6.02 -10.10 -28.03
N PHE A 525 6.31 -10.10 -26.72
CA PHE A 525 6.12 -11.28 -25.87
C PHE A 525 4.72 -11.26 -25.20
N PRO A 526 3.95 -12.37 -25.22
CA PRO A 526 2.60 -12.39 -24.65
C PRO A 526 2.63 -12.39 -23.11
N THR A 527 1.70 -11.67 -22.49
CA THR A 527 1.35 -11.80 -21.07
C THR A 527 0.55 -13.09 -20.87
N ILE A 528 0.86 -13.85 -19.81
CA ILE A 528 0.09 -15.03 -19.41
C ILE A 528 -0.23 -14.91 -17.92
N ASP A 529 -1.31 -14.19 -17.60
CA ASP A 529 -1.66 -13.80 -16.24
C ASP A 529 -1.95 -14.99 -15.33
N TRP A 530 -2.59 -16.05 -15.85
CA TRP A 530 -2.87 -17.25 -15.07
C TRP A 530 -1.60 -17.97 -14.59
N ALA A 531 -0.49 -17.82 -15.32
CA ALA A 531 0.82 -18.37 -15.00
C ALA A 531 1.76 -17.35 -14.33
N GLY A 532 1.33 -16.09 -14.17
CA GLY A 532 2.15 -15.00 -13.64
C GLY A 532 3.33 -14.64 -14.56
N ILE A 533 3.18 -14.77 -15.88
CA ILE A 533 4.24 -14.46 -16.84
C ILE A 533 3.98 -13.07 -17.41
N TYR A 534 4.91 -12.16 -17.15
CA TYR A 534 4.88 -10.77 -17.63
C TYR A 534 6.07 -10.51 -18.58
N PRO A 535 5.90 -9.65 -19.60
CA PRO A 535 6.88 -9.44 -20.67
C PRO A 535 8.03 -8.52 -20.22
N SER A 536 8.69 -8.85 -19.11
CA SER A 536 9.86 -8.14 -18.60
C SER A 536 11.00 -9.10 -18.30
N TRP A 537 12.24 -8.67 -18.57
CA TRP A 537 13.43 -9.49 -18.27
C TRP A 537 13.55 -9.79 -16.78
N GLU A 538 13.18 -8.83 -15.94
CA GLU A 538 13.22 -8.96 -14.49
C GLU A 538 12.22 -9.98 -13.95
N VAL A 539 11.11 -10.27 -14.65
CA VAL A 539 10.18 -11.34 -14.28
C VAL A 539 10.65 -12.69 -14.84
N LEU A 540 11.03 -12.72 -16.11
CA LEU A 540 11.36 -13.97 -16.82
C LEU A 540 12.67 -14.61 -16.33
N ILE A 541 13.69 -13.81 -16.00
CA ILE A 541 15.00 -14.33 -15.55
C ILE A 541 14.86 -15.07 -14.20
N PRO A 542 14.28 -14.48 -13.14
CA PRO A 542 14.07 -15.18 -11.86
C PRO A 542 13.17 -16.40 -11.99
N GLN A 543 12.12 -16.34 -12.81
CA GLN A 543 11.26 -17.48 -13.12
C GLN A 543 12.03 -18.62 -13.79
N LEU A 544 12.95 -18.31 -14.72
CA LEU A 544 13.81 -19.29 -15.36
C LEU A 544 14.82 -19.90 -14.36
N ILE A 545 15.44 -19.06 -13.52
CA ILE A 545 16.33 -19.51 -12.44
C ILE A 545 15.57 -20.47 -11.49
N PHE A 546 14.33 -20.13 -11.13
CA PHE A 546 13.48 -20.95 -10.29
C PHE A 546 13.22 -22.34 -10.90
N ILE A 547 12.90 -22.41 -12.20
CA ILE A 547 12.76 -23.68 -12.93
C ILE A 547 14.06 -24.50 -12.90
N VAL A 548 15.21 -23.86 -13.11
CA VAL A 548 16.52 -24.53 -13.09
C VAL A 548 16.83 -25.10 -11.70
N ILE A 549 16.54 -24.36 -10.63
CA ILE A 549 16.69 -24.83 -9.25
C ILE A 549 15.81 -26.06 -8.99
N ILE A 550 14.53 -26.02 -9.40
CA ILE A 550 13.62 -27.16 -9.26
C ILE A 550 14.11 -28.38 -10.04
N ALA A 551 14.54 -28.18 -11.29
CA ALA A 551 15.05 -29.26 -12.12
C ALA A 551 16.27 -29.92 -11.48
N PHE A 552 17.20 -29.13 -10.96
CA PHE A 552 18.38 -29.62 -10.25
C PHE A 552 18.02 -30.41 -8.98
N VAL A 553 17.09 -29.89 -8.16
CA VAL A 553 16.60 -30.57 -6.95
C VAL A 553 15.92 -31.90 -7.31
N THR A 554 15.08 -31.92 -8.35
CA THR A 554 14.31 -33.10 -8.77
C THR A 554 15.19 -34.20 -9.38
N VAL A 555 16.22 -33.83 -10.15
CA VAL A 555 17.20 -34.79 -10.69
C VAL A 555 18.02 -35.42 -9.57
N LYS A 556 18.42 -34.62 -8.56
CA LYS A 556 19.14 -35.12 -7.39
C LYS A 556 18.28 -36.05 -6.51
N GLN A 557 16.95 -35.85 -6.50
CA GLN A 557 16.00 -36.76 -5.83
C GLN A 557 15.92 -38.14 -6.49
N HIS A 558 15.98 -38.24 -7.82
CA HIS A 558 15.88 -39.52 -8.54
C HIS A 558 17.21 -40.27 -8.68
N GLY A 559 18.35 -39.59 -8.52
CA GLY A 559 19.69 -40.18 -8.59
C GLY A 559 20.15 -40.95 -7.35
N LYS A 560 19.36 -40.96 -6.27
CA LYS A 560 19.58 -41.79 -5.07
C LYS A 560 18.47 -42.83 -4.94
N LYS A 561 18.45 -43.82 -5.84
CA LYS A 561 17.76 -45.09 -5.61
C LYS A 561 18.75 -46.16 -5.18
#